data_AF-A0A2V8VWN8-F1
#
_entry.id   AF-A0A2V8VWN8-F1
#
_cell.length_a   1.000
_cell.length_b   1.000
_cell.length_c   1.000
_cell.angle_alpha   90.00
_cell.angle_beta   90.00
_cell.angle_gamma   90.00
#
_symmetry.space_group_name_H-M   'P 1'
#
loop_
_entity.id
_entity.type
_entity.pdbx_description
1 polymer ?
#
loop_
_entity_poly.entity_id
_entity_poly.type
_entity_poly.pdbx_seq_one_letter_code
_entity_poly.pdbx_strand_id
1 'polypeptide(L)'
;MRLFLAILAAAAISLGFARATTDRILLPIEVLGAQGTTASRTITLQDGQAESVRSLWLQVHALRYADQASVQVNTSAWIPLNNNTVSIPEPAKSFGGIGGGFSTLVMTLSLPNGSVVPGTNTLRFRFNQTDGIVSAYRVLALNFLTSDGSKIVRPDDFVEDAPETWTPPLPDPASIQAGRELWQTAPLVASSLPNSPRIQARCADCHAKDGRDLKYFNFSNGSIVDRSRFHGLSTLQGEQIASYIRNLPLPSAGRPWNPPYQPGPGLDEQPVSNWAAGAGLSWVLDRDMGALPYLVSQHGAKVKGDAASSPGNVSSLREVAGKITPDIFRPDGNLNPREIPIALQLPDWSGWLPRVHPKDAWGPEFAQSEFAALYDGETQPEGKSKRSAKQPLRTLLAAAQSSDHNVRPIPAAFDDWTQARRAFLKRFVRPKIEWSPALTDKVYSTQLWQLVKTWEMVQEFGLEGRGREIFGSLADSR
;
A
#
# COMPACT_ATOMS: atom_id res chain seq x y z
N MET A 1 -37.79 -46.00 -51.90
CA MET A 1 -37.35 -46.89 -50.80
C MET A 1 -36.48 -46.07 -49.85
N ARG A 2 -36.92 -45.96 -48.58
CA ARG A 2 -36.27 -45.30 -47.41
C ARG A 2 -36.35 -43.76 -47.36
N LEU A 3 -37.35 -43.12 -46.76
CA LEU A 3 -37.74 -42.93 -45.32
C LEU A 3 -36.83 -41.97 -44.53
N PHE A 4 -37.48 -40.90 -44.01
CA PHE A 4 -37.17 -40.10 -42.80
C PHE A 4 -35.91 -39.21 -42.82
N LEU A 5 -35.88 -37.99 -42.25
CA LEU A 5 -36.57 -37.46 -41.07
C LEU A 5 -36.65 -35.92 -41.17
N ALA A 6 -37.81 -35.33 -40.82
CA ALA A 6 -37.98 -33.88 -40.65
C ALA A 6 -37.51 -33.47 -39.23
N ILE A 7 -36.72 -32.40 -39.13
CA ILE A 7 -36.38 -31.77 -37.84
C ILE A 7 -37.16 -30.46 -37.73
N LEU A 8 -38.11 -30.43 -36.80
CA LEU A 8 -38.76 -29.20 -36.32
C LEU A 8 -37.73 -28.38 -35.54
N ALA A 9 -37.46 -27.16 -35.98
CA ALA A 9 -36.81 -26.14 -35.16
C ALA A 9 -37.88 -25.49 -34.25
N ALA A 10 -37.88 -25.84 -32.97
CA ALA A 10 -38.64 -25.12 -31.95
C ALA A 10 -37.90 -23.81 -31.62
N ALA A 11 -38.51 -22.67 -31.96
CA ALA A 11 -38.07 -21.36 -31.50
C ALA A 11 -38.38 -21.24 -30.00
N ALA A 12 -37.36 -21.42 -29.16
CA ALA A 12 -37.44 -21.04 -27.75
C ALA A 12 -37.33 -19.51 -27.65
N ILE A 13 -38.46 -18.86 -27.40
CA ILE A 13 -38.48 -17.46 -26.98
C ILE A 13 -37.92 -17.44 -25.55
N SER A 14 -36.63 -17.16 -25.41
CA SER A 14 -36.03 -16.82 -24.13
C SER A 14 -36.58 -15.45 -23.70
N LEU A 15 -37.64 -15.46 -22.89
CA LEU A 15 -37.97 -14.36 -21.98
C LEU A 15 -36.86 -14.25 -20.95
N GLY A 16 -35.74 -13.67 -21.37
CA GLY A 16 -34.70 -13.20 -20.47
C GLY A 16 -35.28 -12.02 -19.70
N PHE A 17 -35.63 -12.26 -18.44
CA PHE A 17 -35.78 -11.18 -17.48
C PHE A 17 -34.48 -10.37 -17.54
N ALA A 18 -34.58 -9.14 -18.05
CA ALA A 18 -33.54 -8.14 -17.91
C ALA A 18 -33.38 -7.90 -16.40
N ARG A 19 -32.48 -8.64 -15.78
CA ARG A 19 -31.96 -8.29 -14.47
C ARG A 19 -31.24 -6.97 -14.73
N ALA A 20 -31.85 -5.87 -14.32
CA ALA A 20 -31.16 -4.59 -14.25
C ALA A 20 -29.92 -4.84 -13.38
N THR A 21 -28.77 -5.02 -14.02
CA THR A 21 -27.50 -4.89 -13.33
C THR A 21 -27.44 -3.44 -12.93
N THR A 22 -27.63 -3.16 -11.64
CA THR A 22 -27.25 -1.88 -11.09
C THR A 22 -25.76 -1.73 -11.38
N ASP A 23 -25.41 -0.83 -12.32
CA ASP A 23 -24.03 -0.45 -12.60
C ASP A 23 -23.47 0.24 -11.35
N ARG A 24 -22.92 -0.56 -10.44
CA ARG A 24 -22.27 -0.09 -9.23
C ARG A 24 -20.97 0.64 -9.59
N ILE A 25 -20.66 1.67 -8.82
CA ILE A 25 -19.46 2.49 -8.99
C ILE A 25 -18.25 1.71 -8.48
N LEU A 26 -17.39 1.27 -9.40
CA LEU A 26 -16.17 0.52 -9.08
C LEU A 26 -15.10 1.41 -8.43
N LEU A 27 -14.62 1.00 -7.26
CA LEU A 27 -13.53 1.61 -6.49
C LEU A 27 -12.35 0.63 -6.34
N PRO A 28 -11.10 1.10 -6.16
CA PRO A 28 -10.70 2.49 -6.29
C PRO A 28 -10.76 2.97 -7.75
N ILE A 29 -10.83 4.28 -7.94
CA ILE A 29 -10.54 4.90 -9.23
C ILE A 29 -9.02 5.10 -9.30
N GLU A 30 -8.34 4.24 -10.04
CA GLU A 30 -6.91 4.41 -10.30
C GLU A 30 -6.71 5.39 -11.47
N VAL A 31 -5.95 6.47 -11.24
CA VAL A 31 -5.52 7.40 -12.29
C VAL A 31 -4.03 7.18 -12.50
N LEU A 32 -3.73 6.26 -13.42
CA LEU A 32 -2.40 5.72 -13.65
C LEU A 32 -1.92 6.12 -15.04
N GLY A 33 -0.69 6.61 -15.15
CA GLY A 33 -0.04 6.80 -16.44
C GLY A 33 0.64 8.14 -16.60
N ALA A 34 0.82 8.54 -17.86
CA ALA A 34 1.52 9.75 -18.23
C ALA A 34 0.78 11.02 -17.77
N GLN A 35 1.49 12.15 -17.86
CA GLN A 35 0.92 13.47 -17.65
C GLN A 35 -0.38 13.65 -18.45
N GLY A 36 -1.44 14.11 -17.77
CA GLY A 36 -2.75 14.37 -18.38
C GLY A 36 -3.69 13.17 -18.42
N THR A 37 -3.27 11.98 -17.95
CA THR A 37 -4.13 10.79 -17.91
C THR A 37 -5.39 11.06 -17.09
N THR A 38 -6.53 10.57 -17.57
CA THR A 38 -7.82 10.71 -16.90
C THR A 38 -8.50 9.38 -16.65
N ALA A 39 -9.28 9.32 -15.57
CA ALA A 39 -10.27 8.27 -15.32
C ALA A 39 -11.61 8.91 -14.98
N SER A 40 -12.72 8.22 -15.27
CA SER A 40 -14.07 8.74 -15.02
C SER A 40 -14.96 7.77 -14.29
N ARG A 41 -15.94 8.32 -13.56
CA ARG A 41 -17.09 7.59 -13.01
C ARG A 41 -18.36 8.37 -13.25
N THR A 42 -19.45 7.63 -13.35
CA THR A 42 -20.77 8.19 -13.57
C THR A 42 -21.62 7.96 -12.33
N ILE A 43 -22.36 8.98 -11.90
CA ILE A 43 -23.28 8.91 -10.77
C ILE A 43 -24.63 9.43 -11.23
N THR A 44 -25.67 8.61 -11.09
CA THR A 44 -27.04 9.02 -11.37
C THR A 44 -27.70 9.54 -10.10
N LEU A 45 -28.20 10.76 -10.16
CA LEU A 45 -28.95 11.41 -9.08
C LEU A 45 -30.44 11.33 -9.38
N GLN A 46 -31.24 11.04 -8.35
CA GLN A 46 -32.69 11.12 -8.39
C GLN A 46 -33.15 12.57 -8.48
N ASP A 47 -34.40 12.77 -8.90
CA ASP A 47 -35.00 14.10 -9.06
C ASP A 47 -34.90 14.92 -7.77
N GLY A 48 -34.52 16.19 -7.90
CA GLY A 48 -34.30 17.12 -6.79
C GLY A 48 -32.98 16.94 -6.01
N GLN A 49 -32.28 15.81 -6.14
CA GLN A 49 -31.02 15.61 -5.41
C GLN A 49 -29.91 16.55 -5.89
N ALA A 50 -29.83 16.82 -7.20
CA ALA A 50 -28.78 17.67 -7.79
C ALA A 50 -28.75 19.08 -7.17
N GLU A 51 -29.92 19.66 -6.87
CA GLU A 51 -30.06 21.00 -6.30
C GLU A 51 -29.55 21.10 -4.85
N SER A 52 -29.54 19.97 -4.15
CA SER A 52 -29.05 19.86 -2.77
C SER A 52 -27.52 19.73 -2.69
N VAL A 53 -26.85 19.34 -3.79
CA VAL A 53 -25.40 19.15 -3.80
C VAL A 53 -24.66 20.47 -3.59
N ARG A 54 -23.66 20.45 -2.71
CA ARG A 54 -22.77 21.59 -2.47
C ARG A 54 -21.30 21.25 -2.66
N SER A 55 -20.92 20.01 -2.39
CA SER A 55 -19.52 19.61 -2.44
C SER A 55 -19.35 18.16 -2.85
N LEU A 56 -18.12 17.83 -3.25
CA LEU A 56 -17.65 16.49 -3.51
C LEU A 56 -16.73 16.07 -2.35
N TRP A 57 -17.12 15.01 -1.65
CA TRP A 57 -16.29 14.36 -0.65
C TRP A 57 -15.44 13.28 -1.32
N LEU A 58 -14.15 13.22 -0.97
CA LEU A 58 -13.19 12.27 -1.53
C LEU A 58 -12.31 11.68 -0.42
N GLN A 59 -11.98 10.40 -0.54
CA GLN A 59 -10.83 9.79 0.11
C GLN A 59 -9.81 9.46 -0.98
N VAL A 60 -8.64 10.10 -0.94
CA VAL A 60 -7.65 10.03 -2.02
C VAL A 60 -6.30 9.58 -1.49
N HIS A 61 -5.71 8.56 -2.11
CA HIS A 61 -4.36 8.07 -1.83
C HIS A 61 -3.34 8.63 -2.82
N ALA A 62 -2.15 8.92 -2.31
CA ALA A 62 -0.97 9.38 -3.03
C ALA A 62 -1.07 10.77 -3.68
N LEU A 63 -1.77 11.73 -3.05
CA LEU A 63 -1.63 13.16 -3.38
C LEU A 63 -0.47 13.79 -2.60
N ARG A 64 0.70 13.87 -3.25
CA ARG A 64 1.98 14.22 -2.61
C ARG A 64 2.38 15.68 -2.76
N TYR A 65 1.73 16.45 -3.63
CA TYR A 65 1.97 17.88 -3.79
C TYR A 65 0.74 18.59 -4.35
N ALA A 66 0.71 19.91 -4.15
CA ALA A 66 -0.34 20.78 -4.68
C ALA A 66 -0.43 20.66 -6.21
N ASP A 67 -1.65 20.60 -6.73
CA ASP A 67 -1.95 20.54 -8.16
C ASP A 67 -1.45 19.26 -8.87
N GLN A 68 -1.08 18.21 -8.11
CA GLN A 68 -0.78 16.89 -8.69
C GLN A 68 -1.98 16.33 -9.46
N ALA A 69 -3.20 16.62 -9.01
CA ALA A 69 -4.43 16.12 -9.60
C ALA A 69 -5.48 17.23 -9.78
N SER A 70 -6.43 16.98 -10.68
CA SER A 70 -7.62 17.83 -10.85
C SER A 70 -8.88 16.98 -10.98
N VAL A 71 -10.01 17.58 -10.63
CA VAL A 71 -11.34 17.00 -10.78
C VAL A 71 -12.20 17.87 -11.68
N GLN A 72 -13.01 17.26 -12.52
CA GLN A 72 -14.06 17.91 -13.30
C GLN A 72 -15.38 17.21 -13.06
N VAL A 73 -16.46 17.98 -12.91
CA VAL A 73 -17.82 17.48 -12.83
C VAL A 73 -18.57 17.97 -14.07
N ASN A 74 -19.08 17.04 -14.88
CA ASN A 74 -19.74 17.29 -16.16
C ASN A 74 -18.89 18.16 -17.10
N THR A 75 -19.34 19.39 -17.37
CA THR A 75 -18.69 20.38 -18.23
C THR A 75 -18.05 21.52 -17.43
N SER A 76 -17.90 21.37 -16.10
CA SER A 76 -17.22 22.37 -15.27
C SER A 76 -15.77 22.58 -15.71
N ALA A 77 -15.16 23.67 -15.27
CA ALA A 77 -13.71 23.79 -15.32
C ALA A 77 -13.05 22.65 -14.52
N TRP A 78 -11.82 22.28 -14.90
CA TRP A 78 -10.97 21.44 -14.07
C TRP A 78 -10.59 22.20 -12.80
N ILE A 79 -10.90 21.63 -11.65
CA ILE A 79 -10.55 22.19 -10.35
C ILE A 79 -9.30 21.46 -9.86
N PRO A 80 -8.14 22.14 -9.71
CA PRO A 80 -6.96 21.51 -9.15
C PRO A 80 -7.17 21.16 -7.68
N LEU A 81 -6.56 20.07 -7.23
CA LEU A 81 -6.58 19.64 -5.82
C LEU A 81 -5.34 20.17 -5.12
N ASN A 82 -5.54 21.07 -4.17
CA ASN A 82 -4.51 21.67 -3.31
C ASN A 82 -5.12 22.17 -1.99
N ASN A 83 -4.29 22.56 -1.02
CA ASN A 83 -4.77 22.98 0.30
C ASN A 83 -5.62 24.28 0.32
N ASN A 84 -5.75 24.99 -0.81
CA ASN A 84 -6.61 26.17 -0.95
C ASN A 84 -7.97 25.86 -1.58
N THR A 85 -8.10 24.73 -2.26
CA THR A 85 -9.30 24.34 -3.03
C THR A 85 -10.14 23.29 -2.31
N VAL A 86 -9.51 22.52 -1.40
CA VAL A 86 -10.20 21.52 -0.60
C VAL A 86 -10.09 21.82 0.89
N SER A 87 -11.12 21.41 1.64
CA SER A 87 -11.06 21.34 3.10
C SER A 87 -10.58 19.94 3.51
N ILE A 88 -9.58 19.89 4.39
CA ILE A 88 -9.01 18.65 4.95
C ILE A 88 -9.27 18.66 6.46
N PRO A 89 -9.86 17.60 7.04
CA PRO A 89 -10.09 17.52 8.48
C PRO A 89 -8.80 17.21 9.25
N GLU A 90 -8.85 17.41 10.57
CA GLU A 90 -7.82 16.89 11.48
C GLU A 90 -7.87 15.35 11.53
N PRO A 91 -6.74 14.67 11.83
CA PRO A 91 -5.42 15.25 12.08
C PRO A 91 -4.65 15.60 10.80
N ALA A 92 -5.08 15.12 9.63
CA ALA A 92 -4.34 15.27 8.37
C ALA A 92 -3.98 16.74 8.04
N LYS A 93 -4.86 17.68 8.39
CA LYS A 93 -4.60 19.12 8.26
C LYS A 93 -3.38 19.58 9.06
N SER A 94 -3.29 19.26 10.35
CA SER A 94 -2.12 19.59 11.18
C SER A 94 -0.84 18.91 10.72
N PHE A 95 -0.95 17.78 10.02
CA PHE A 95 0.17 17.10 9.38
C PHE A 95 0.51 17.65 7.98
N GLY A 96 -0.07 18.77 7.55
CA GLY A 96 0.28 19.50 6.33
C GLY A 96 -0.69 19.33 5.15
N GLY A 97 -1.76 18.54 5.29
CA GLY A 97 -2.73 18.30 4.22
C GLY A 97 -2.12 17.63 2.99
N ILE A 98 -2.43 18.13 1.79
CA ILE A 98 -1.82 17.65 0.53
C ILE A 98 -0.31 17.94 0.54
N GLY A 99 0.48 16.88 0.36
CA GLY A 99 1.95 16.91 0.51
C GLY A 99 2.45 16.88 1.96
N GLY A 100 1.55 16.69 2.91
CA GLY A 100 1.86 16.47 4.32
C GLY A 100 2.29 15.04 4.64
N GLY A 101 2.26 14.69 5.93
CA GLY A 101 2.73 13.41 6.46
C GLY A 101 1.86 12.19 6.14
N PHE A 102 0.59 12.39 5.77
CA PHE A 102 -0.33 11.30 5.45
C PHE A 102 -0.42 11.04 3.94
N SER A 103 -0.46 9.76 3.59
CA SER A 103 -0.50 9.30 2.20
C SER A 103 -1.92 9.20 1.66
N THR A 104 -2.89 8.97 2.54
CA THR A 104 -4.32 8.98 2.21
C THR A 104 -5.02 10.10 2.97
N LEU A 105 -5.73 10.93 2.23
CA LEU A 105 -6.42 12.12 2.74
C LEU A 105 -7.92 11.99 2.49
N VAL A 106 -8.70 12.32 3.52
CA VAL A 106 -10.12 12.65 3.35
C VAL A 106 -10.22 14.15 3.08
N MET A 107 -11.04 14.56 2.11
CA MET A 107 -11.18 15.96 1.74
C MET A 107 -12.57 16.27 1.18
N THR A 108 -12.95 17.53 1.31
CA THR A 108 -14.19 18.07 0.74
C THR A 108 -13.85 19.19 -0.24
N LEU A 109 -14.29 19.04 -1.48
CA LEU A 109 -14.16 20.01 -2.56
C LEU A 109 -15.49 20.73 -2.77
N SER A 110 -15.54 22.03 -2.52
CA SER A 110 -16.71 22.84 -2.86
C SER A 110 -16.91 22.86 -4.37
N LEU A 111 -18.15 22.61 -4.82
CA LEU A 111 -18.48 22.58 -6.24
C LEU A 111 -19.13 23.89 -6.67
N PRO A 112 -18.79 24.44 -7.85
CA PRO A 112 -19.50 25.59 -8.40
C PRO A 112 -20.99 25.29 -8.60
N ASN A 113 -21.85 26.28 -8.39
CA ASN A 113 -23.28 26.15 -8.65
C ASN A 113 -23.52 25.72 -10.11
N GLY A 114 -24.44 24.79 -10.32
CA GLY A 114 -24.78 24.26 -11.65
C GLY A 114 -23.75 23.27 -12.23
N SER A 115 -22.70 22.91 -11.50
CA SER A 115 -21.76 21.85 -11.93
C SER A 115 -22.40 20.46 -11.93
N VAL A 116 -23.39 20.24 -11.05
CA VAL A 116 -24.16 19.00 -10.93
C VAL A 116 -25.55 19.21 -11.52
N VAL A 117 -26.02 18.25 -12.29
CA VAL A 117 -27.31 18.29 -13.00
C VAL A 117 -28.23 17.15 -12.54
N PRO A 118 -29.56 17.28 -12.69
CA PRO A 118 -30.47 16.14 -12.50
C PRO A 118 -30.09 14.94 -13.39
N GLY A 119 -30.27 13.73 -12.86
CA GLY A 119 -29.89 12.51 -13.57
C GLY A 119 -28.39 12.24 -13.56
N THR A 120 -27.86 11.89 -14.73
CA THR A 120 -26.50 11.34 -14.88
C THR A 120 -25.41 12.42 -14.84
N ASN A 121 -24.50 12.30 -13.88
CA ASN A 121 -23.34 13.18 -13.71
C ASN A 121 -22.04 12.42 -13.97
N THR A 122 -21.14 12.98 -14.78
CA THR A 122 -19.81 12.40 -15.03
C THR A 122 -18.77 13.13 -14.20
N LEU A 123 -18.09 12.39 -13.33
CA LEU A 123 -16.90 12.86 -12.63
C LEU A 123 -15.66 12.38 -13.38
N ARG A 124 -14.74 13.30 -13.67
CA ARG A 124 -13.44 12.99 -14.26
C ARG A 124 -12.32 13.40 -13.31
N PHE A 125 -11.32 12.55 -13.23
CA PHE A 125 -10.15 12.66 -12.38
C PHE A 125 -8.93 12.67 -13.28
N ARG A 126 -8.02 13.65 -13.12
CA ARG A 126 -6.84 13.82 -13.96
C ARG A 126 -5.57 13.84 -13.14
N PHE A 127 -4.56 13.09 -13.57
CA PHE A 127 -3.19 13.23 -13.10
C PHE A 127 -2.49 14.33 -13.91
N ASN A 128 -2.16 15.45 -13.27
CA ASN A 128 -1.78 16.69 -13.97
C ASN A 128 -0.34 16.70 -14.45
N GLN A 129 0.59 16.17 -13.66
CA GLN A 129 2.02 16.04 -13.96
C GLN A 129 2.70 15.16 -12.92
N THR A 130 3.88 14.63 -13.25
CA THR A 130 4.83 14.00 -12.32
C THR A 130 5.88 15.00 -11.85
N ASP A 131 6.33 14.88 -10.60
CA ASP A 131 7.51 15.55 -10.04
C ASP A 131 8.81 14.76 -10.26
N GLY A 132 8.73 13.64 -11.00
CA GLY A 132 9.83 12.69 -11.16
C GLY A 132 9.86 11.60 -10.09
N ILE A 133 8.90 11.57 -9.15
CA ILE A 133 8.77 10.54 -8.09
C ILE A 133 7.41 9.85 -8.19
N VAL A 134 6.34 10.63 -8.31
CA VAL A 134 4.96 10.14 -8.33
C VAL A 134 4.48 9.93 -9.76
N SER A 135 3.78 8.84 -10.03
CA SER A 135 3.30 8.47 -11.37
C SER A 135 1.79 8.21 -11.43
N ALA A 136 1.08 8.37 -10.31
CA ALA A 136 -0.30 7.97 -10.15
C ALA A 136 -0.91 8.51 -8.86
N TYR A 137 -2.24 8.46 -8.76
CA TYR A 137 -3.00 8.55 -7.51
C TYR A 137 -4.27 7.70 -7.59
N ARG A 138 -4.96 7.51 -6.45
CA ARG A 138 -6.19 6.72 -6.38
C ARG A 138 -7.28 7.47 -5.63
N VAL A 139 -8.50 7.43 -6.14
CA VAL A 139 -9.69 7.79 -5.35
C VAL A 139 -10.24 6.51 -4.75
N LEU A 140 -10.10 6.37 -3.43
CA LEU A 140 -10.53 5.18 -2.68
C LEU A 140 -12.01 5.22 -2.36
N ALA A 141 -12.56 6.41 -2.14
CA ALA A 141 -13.98 6.61 -1.91
C ALA A 141 -14.40 8.01 -2.35
N LEU A 142 -15.68 8.17 -2.70
CA LEU A 142 -16.25 9.46 -3.10
C LEU A 142 -17.73 9.54 -2.76
N ASN A 143 -18.26 10.75 -2.60
CA ASN A 143 -19.70 10.99 -2.51
C ASN A 143 -20.02 12.47 -2.78
N PHE A 144 -21.25 12.78 -3.21
CA PHE A 144 -21.73 14.15 -3.14
C PHE A 144 -22.25 14.45 -1.74
N LEU A 145 -21.96 15.64 -1.24
CA LEU A 145 -22.51 16.12 0.03
C LEU A 145 -23.52 17.24 -0.19
N THR A 146 -24.58 17.19 0.59
CA THR A 146 -25.56 18.26 0.79
C THR A 146 -25.02 19.36 1.72
N SER A 147 -25.77 20.45 1.88
CA SER A 147 -25.36 21.59 2.72
C SER A 147 -25.18 21.26 4.21
N ASP A 148 -25.88 20.23 4.70
CA ASP A 148 -25.75 19.71 6.07
C ASP A 148 -24.66 18.62 6.20
N GLY A 149 -23.97 18.28 5.11
CA GLY A 149 -22.91 17.27 5.08
C GLY A 149 -23.40 15.84 4.88
N SER A 150 -24.69 15.61 4.60
CA SER A 150 -25.23 14.28 4.32
C SER A 150 -24.72 13.75 2.96
N LYS A 151 -24.37 12.45 2.92
CA LYS A 151 -23.95 11.75 1.69
C LYS A 151 -25.18 11.36 0.87
N ILE A 152 -25.15 11.61 -0.45
CA ILE A 152 -26.29 11.34 -1.34
C ILE A 152 -26.28 9.90 -1.88
N VAL A 153 -25.12 9.42 -2.33
CA VAL A 153 -24.99 8.10 -2.95
C VAL A 153 -24.94 7.02 -1.86
N ARG A 154 -25.71 5.95 -2.02
CA ARG A 154 -25.80 4.89 -1.00
C ARG A 154 -24.52 4.05 -0.99
N PRO A 155 -24.10 3.51 0.15
CA PRO A 155 -22.96 2.60 0.20
C PRO A 155 -23.06 1.41 -0.77
N ASP A 156 -24.27 0.84 -0.93
CA ASP A 156 -24.52 -0.31 -1.82
C ASP A 156 -24.38 0.04 -3.32
N ASP A 157 -24.35 1.33 -3.68
CA ASP A 157 -24.10 1.77 -5.05
C ASP A 157 -22.61 1.68 -5.41
N PHE A 158 -21.72 1.46 -4.44
CA PHE A 158 -20.30 1.26 -4.65
C PHE A 158 -19.93 -0.24 -4.63
N VAL A 159 -18.87 -0.59 -5.36
CA VAL A 159 -18.28 -1.92 -5.30
C VAL A 159 -16.76 -1.79 -5.34
N GLU A 160 -16.08 -2.50 -4.43
CA GLU A 160 -14.63 -2.59 -4.44
C GLU A 160 -14.15 -3.58 -5.51
N ASP A 161 -13.13 -3.19 -6.26
CA ASP A 161 -12.38 -4.07 -7.14
C ASP A 161 -11.72 -5.15 -6.29
N ALA A 162 -11.87 -6.38 -6.74
CA ALA A 162 -11.61 -7.60 -5.99
C ALA A 162 -10.30 -8.24 -6.47
N PRO A 163 -9.15 -8.04 -5.80
CA PRO A 163 -7.86 -8.50 -6.28
C PRO A 163 -7.73 -10.01 -6.40
N GLU A 164 -8.55 -10.76 -5.67
CA GLU A 164 -8.68 -12.21 -5.79
C GLU A 164 -9.19 -12.66 -7.17
N THR A 165 -9.82 -11.76 -7.93
CA THR A 165 -10.31 -12.02 -9.29
C THR A 165 -9.30 -11.67 -10.38
N TRP A 166 -8.21 -10.96 -10.04
CA TRP A 166 -7.23 -10.51 -11.02
C TRP A 166 -6.39 -11.68 -11.54
N THR A 167 -6.36 -11.82 -12.86
CA THR A 167 -5.55 -12.82 -13.56
C THR A 167 -4.28 -12.20 -14.17
N PRO A 168 -3.26 -13.00 -14.51
CA PRO A 168 -2.12 -12.53 -15.31
C PRO A 168 -2.60 -11.93 -16.64
N PRO A 169 -2.17 -10.70 -17.01
CA PRO A 169 -2.49 -10.11 -18.33
C PRO A 169 -2.02 -10.99 -19.50
N LEU A 170 -0.88 -11.66 -19.34
CA LEU A 170 -0.26 -12.58 -20.28
C LEU A 170 -0.02 -13.92 -19.57
N PRO A 171 -0.99 -14.86 -19.63
CA PRO A 171 -0.97 -16.07 -18.81
C PRO A 171 -0.03 -17.17 -19.34
N ASP A 172 0.60 -16.97 -20.50
CA ASP A 172 1.48 -17.98 -21.07
C ASP A 172 2.81 -18.09 -20.28
N PRO A 173 3.39 -19.31 -20.14
CA PRO A 173 4.61 -19.50 -19.37
C PRO A 173 5.82 -18.69 -19.85
N ALA A 174 5.90 -18.37 -21.15
CA ALA A 174 7.02 -17.63 -21.70
C ALA A 174 6.97 -16.15 -21.27
N SER A 175 5.79 -15.53 -21.30
CA SER A 175 5.58 -14.17 -20.79
C SER A 175 5.84 -14.05 -19.29
N ILE A 176 5.41 -15.04 -18.51
CA ILE A 176 5.66 -15.11 -17.06
C ILE A 176 7.15 -15.22 -16.77
N GLN A 177 7.88 -16.08 -17.50
CA GLN A 177 9.32 -16.21 -17.36
C GLN A 177 10.07 -14.94 -17.80
N ALA A 178 9.66 -14.31 -18.90
CA ALA A 178 10.20 -13.02 -19.34
C ALA A 178 9.97 -11.92 -18.28
N GLY A 179 8.80 -11.90 -17.65
CA GLY A 179 8.49 -10.99 -16.54
C GLY A 179 9.42 -11.16 -15.35
N ARG A 180 9.74 -12.41 -14.99
CA ARG A 180 10.72 -12.73 -13.94
C ARG A 180 12.12 -12.23 -14.28
N GLU A 181 12.56 -12.42 -15.51
CA GLU A 181 13.87 -11.96 -15.97
C GLU A 181 13.97 -10.43 -15.98
N LEU A 182 12.92 -9.75 -16.46
CA LEU A 182 12.83 -8.29 -16.42
C LEU A 182 12.89 -7.75 -14.99
N TRP A 183 12.14 -8.35 -14.07
CA TRP A 183 12.16 -7.97 -12.64
C TRP A 183 13.57 -7.96 -12.04
N GLN A 184 14.40 -8.92 -12.45
CA GLN A 184 15.75 -9.11 -11.92
C GLN A 184 16.83 -8.33 -12.68
N THR A 185 16.64 -8.05 -13.97
CA THR A 185 17.76 -7.64 -14.85
C THR A 185 17.49 -6.40 -15.68
N ALA A 186 16.23 -5.95 -15.80
CA ALA A 186 15.88 -4.89 -16.73
C ALA A 186 16.66 -3.59 -16.48
N PRO A 187 17.22 -2.94 -17.53
CA PRO A 187 17.78 -1.61 -17.39
C PRO A 187 16.65 -0.60 -17.11
N LEU A 188 16.83 0.26 -16.11
CA LEU A 188 15.82 1.20 -15.67
C LEU A 188 16.34 2.65 -15.72
N VAL A 189 15.40 3.60 -15.81
CA VAL A 189 15.65 5.03 -15.56
C VAL A 189 14.92 5.50 -14.30
N ALA A 190 15.34 6.61 -13.71
CA ALA A 190 14.76 7.11 -12.46
C ALA A 190 13.29 7.54 -12.61
N SER A 191 12.88 7.99 -13.79
CA SER A 191 11.54 8.51 -14.08
C SER A 191 11.23 8.59 -15.57
N SER A 192 9.98 8.90 -15.88
CA SER A 192 9.49 9.12 -17.25
C SER A 192 9.82 10.50 -17.84
N LEU A 193 10.49 11.37 -17.08
CA LEU A 193 10.83 12.71 -17.54
C LEU A 193 11.95 12.69 -18.60
N PRO A 194 12.01 13.69 -19.50
CA PRO A 194 13.10 13.80 -20.46
C PRO A 194 14.47 13.81 -19.77
N ASN A 195 15.45 13.13 -20.36
CA ASN A 195 16.82 13.01 -19.85
C ASN A 195 16.93 12.39 -18.45
N SER A 196 15.95 11.57 -18.05
CA SER A 196 15.99 10.89 -16.76
C SER A 196 17.23 9.98 -16.65
N PRO A 197 17.99 10.04 -15.53
CA PRO A 197 19.21 9.27 -15.39
C PRO A 197 18.92 7.77 -15.33
N ARG A 198 19.84 6.98 -15.88
CA ARG A 198 19.85 5.53 -15.69
C ARG A 198 20.11 5.19 -14.23
N ILE A 199 19.45 4.15 -13.74
CA ILE A 199 19.71 3.59 -12.41
C ILE A 199 20.44 2.24 -12.54
N GLN A 200 21.39 2.03 -11.64
CA GLN A 200 22.14 0.79 -11.47
C GLN A 200 21.27 -0.30 -10.84
N ALA A 201 20.36 0.09 -9.93
CA ALA A 201 19.41 -0.85 -9.37
C ALA A 201 18.46 -1.45 -10.40
N ARG A 202 17.90 -2.61 -10.04
CA ARG A 202 16.83 -3.35 -10.72
C ARG A 202 15.58 -3.34 -9.85
N CYS A 203 14.44 -3.81 -10.36
CA CYS A 203 13.21 -3.85 -9.55
C CYS A 203 13.43 -4.65 -8.26
N ALA A 204 14.05 -5.84 -8.37
CA ALA A 204 14.39 -6.73 -7.26
C ALA A 204 15.38 -6.15 -6.21
N ASP A 205 16.08 -5.06 -6.54
CA ASP A 205 17.00 -4.39 -5.60
C ASP A 205 16.24 -3.51 -4.60
N CYS A 206 15.25 -2.75 -5.08
CA CYS A 206 14.42 -1.86 -4.25
C CYS A 206 13.24 -2.57 -3.60
N HIS A 207 12.63 -3.51 -4.31
CA HIS A 207 11.48 -4.31 -3.87
C HIS A 207 11.94 -5.66 -3.33
N ALA A 208 11.00 -6.54 -2.95
CA ALA A 208 11.36 -7.88 -2.56
C ALA A 208 12.01 -8.63 -3.74
N LYS A 209 12.99 -9.51 -3.46
CA LYS A 209 13.81 -10.19 -4.47
C LYS A 209 12.99 -10.94 -5.52
N ASP A 210 11.87 -11.55 -5.11
CA ASP A 210 10.93 -12.25 -5.98
C ASP A 210 9.72 -11.41 -6.40
N GLY A 211 9.57 -10.19 -5.87
CA GLY A 211 8.41 -9.32 -6.10
C GLY A 211 7.19 -9.64 -5.23
N ARG A 212 7.34 -10.47 -4.18
CA ARG A 212 6.24 -10.82 -3.27
C ARG A 212 5.53 -9.62 -2.67
N ASP A 213 6.21 -8.49 -2.48
CA ASP A 213 5.59 -7.30 -1.90
C ASP A 213 4.48 -6.75 -2.80
N LEU A 214 4.68 -6.74 -4.12
CA LEU A 214 3.64 -6.32 -5.06
C LEU A 214 2.42 -7.27 -5.06
N LYS A 215 2.67 -8.59 -4.90
CA LYS A 215 1.61 -9.60 -4.77
C LYS A 215 0.87 -9.45 -3.43
N TYR A 216 1.63 -9.40 -2.34
CA TYR A 216 1.15 -9.35 -0.96
C TYR A 216 0.26 -8.14 -0.72
N PHE A 217 0.72 -6.95 -1.14
CA PHE A 217 -0.02 -5.70 -0.98
C PHE A 217 -1.00 -5.42 -2.13
N ASN A 218 -1.26 -6.37 -3.05
CA ASN A 218 -2.22 -6.21 -4.14
C ASN A 218 -2.04 -4.95 -5.00
N PHE A 219 -0.82 -4.69 -5.48
CA PHE A 219 -0.64 -3.69 -6.53
C PHE A 219 -1.30 -4.17 -7.83
N SER A 220 -2.28 -3.42 -8.35
CA SER A 220 -3.03 -3.80 -9.55
C SER A 220 -2.14 -4.03 -10.76
N ASN A 221 -2.62 -4.82 -11.73
CA ASN A 221 -1.91 -5.02 -13.00
C ASN A 221 -1.60 -3.67 -13.67
N GLY A 222 -2.57 -2.75 -13.69
CA GLY A 222 -2.38 -1.39 -14.21
C GLY A 222 -1.26 -0.65 -13.46
N SER A 223 -1.25 -0.70 -12.13
CA SER A 223 -0.23 -0.02 -11.33
C SER A 223 1.18 -0.56 -11.60
N ILE A 224 1.32 -1.87 -11.81
CA ILE A 224 2.61 -2.51 -12.13
C ILE A 224 3.06 -2.11 -13.54
N VAL A 225 2.15 -2.15 -14.51
CA VAL A 225 2.44 -1.78 -15.91
C VAL A 225 2.87 -0.32 -16.01
N ASP A 226 2.10 0.61 -15.43
CA ASP A 226 2.42 2.03 -15.54
C ASP A 226 3.66 2.43 -14.74
N ARG A 227 3.91 1.79 -13.59
CA ARG A 227 5.18 2.02 -12.87
C ARG A 227 6.38 1.44 -13.62
N SER A 228 6.22 0.34 -14.34
CA SER A 228 7.26 -0.20 -15.23
C SER A 228 7.57 0.78 -16.37
N ARG A 229 6.53 1.37 -16.98
CA ARG A 229 6.67 2.43 -18.00
C ARG A 229 7.34 3.69 -17.46
N PHE A 230 7.00 4.06 -16.22
CA PHE A 230 7.66 5.16 -15.53
C PHE A 230 9.18 4.96 -15.41
N HIS A 231 9.65 3.71 -15.31
CA HIS A 231 11.07 3.36 -15.26
C HIS A 231 11.68 3.00 -16.62
N GLY A 232 11.01 3.37 -17.72
CA GLY A 232 11.55 3.27 -19.09
C GLY A 232 11.27 1.95 -19.80
N LEU A 233 10.43 1.08 -19.24
CA LEU A 233 10.01 -0.16 -19.90
C LEU A 233 8.81 0.07 -20.84
N SER A 234 8.61 -0.83 -21.80
CA SER A 234 7.43 -0.85 -22.65
C SER A 234 6.19 -1.38 -21.92
N THR A 235 5.01 -1.14 -22.48
CA THR A 235 3.75 -1.73 -21.98
C THR A 235 3.83 -3.26 -21.90
N LEU A 236 4.31 -3.91 -22.97
CA LEU A 236 4.46 -5.37 -23.03
C LEU A 236 5.36 -5.88 -21.89
N GLN A 237 6.50 -5.23 -21.65
CA GLN A 237 7.39 -5.59 -20.55
C GLN A 237 6.72 -5.42 -19.18
N GLY A 238 5.93 -4.34 -19.01
CA GLY A 238 5.13 -4.14 -17.81
C GLY A 238 4.07 -5.23 -17.61
N GLU A 239 3.40 -5.66 -18.68
CA GLU A 239 2.40 -6.74 -18.65
C GLU A 239 3.04 -8.10 -18.33
N GLN A 240 4.24 -8.36 -18.85
CA GLN A 240 5.04 -9.54 -18.50
C GLN A 240 5.40 -9.54 -17.00
N ILE A 241 5.89 -8.42 -16.46
CA ILE A 241 6.18 -8.28 -15.03
C ILE A 241 4.90 -8.48 -14.20
N ALA A 242 3.79 -7.82 -14.56
CA ALA A 242 2.52 -7.99 -13.87
C ALA A 242 2.06 -9.45 -13.88
N SER A 243 2.21 -10.15 -15.01
CA SER A 243 1.89 -11.57 -15.14
C SER A 243 2.74 -12.46 -14.23
N TYR A 244 4.05 -12.19 -14.17
CA TYR A 244 4.96 -12.84 -13.22
C TYR A 244 4.52 -12.65 -11.76
N ILE A 245 4.27 -11.41 -11.34
CA ILE A 245 3.85 -11.09 -9.97
C ILE A 245 2.52 -11.77 -9.63
N ARG A 246 1.53 -11.73 -10.54
CA ARG A 246 0.23 -12.38 -10.32
C ARG A 246 0.37 -13.90 -10.14
N ASN A 247 1.32 -14.52 -10.86
CA ASN A 247 1.59 -15.96 -10.83
C ASN A 247 2.38 -16.43 -9.58
N LEU A 248 2.83 -15.53 -8.70
CA LEU A 248 3.50 -15.93 -7.46
C LEU A 248 2.53 -16.72 -6.55
N PRO A 249 2.93 -17.89 -6.01
CA PRO A 249 2.10 -18.76 -5.17
C PRO A 249 2.06 -18.26 -3.72
N LEU A 250 1.69 -16.99 -3.53
CA LEU A 250 1.74 -16.29 -2.25
C LEU A 250 0.38 -15.66 -1.92
N PRO A 251 0.06 -15.51 -0.63
CA PRO A 251 -1.14 -14.78 -0.22
C PRO A 251 -1.06 -13.32 -0.68
N SER A 252 -2.23 -12.72 -0.83
CA SER A 252 -2.41 -11.34 -1.24
C SER A 252 -3.37 -10.64 -0.28
N ALA A 253 -2.93 -10.46 0.96
CA ALA A 253 -3.75 -10.00 2.07
C ALA A 253 -3.90 -8.48 2.15
N GLY A 254 -2.93 -7.73 1.64
CA GLY A 254 -2.88 -6.27 1.79
C GLY A 254 -3.58 -5.48 0.69
N ARG A 255 -3.47 -4.15 0.80
CA ARG A 255 -3.80 -3.17 -0.26
C ARG A 255 -2.69 -2.13 -0.34
N PRO A 256 -2.41 -1.52 -1.50
CA PRO A 256 -1.29 -0.58 -1.65
C PRO A 256 -1.40 0.69 -0.81
N TRP A 257 -2.62 1.04 -0.39
CA TRP A 257 -2.95 2.22 0.41
C TRP A 257 -3.16 1.91 1.90
N ASN A 258 -3.21 0.63 2.28
CA ASN A 258 -3.32 0.22 3.68
C ASN A 258 -1.91 0.17 4.28
N PRO A 259 -1.64 0.89 5.38
CA PRO A 259 -0.32 0.87 6.00
C PRO A 259 0.03 -0.50 6.57
N PRO A 260 1.23 -1.04 6.27
CA PRO A 260 1.71 -2.23 6.93
C PRO A 260 1.67 -2.06 8.45
N TYR A 261 1.19 -3.08 9.14
CA TYR A 261 1.08 -3.10 10.61
C TYR A 261 0.23 -1.98 11.22
N GLN A 262 -0.65 -1.33 10.45
CA GLN A 262 -1.65 -0.43 11.03
C GLN A 262 -2.42 -1.20 12.12
N PRO A 263 -2.36 -0.79 13.40
CA PRO A 263 -3.01 -1.54 14.45
C PRO A 263 -4.51 -1.33 14.40
N GLY A 264 -5.25 -2.34 14.85
CA GLY A 264 -6.70 -2.32 14.92
C GLY A 264 -7.26 -3.68 15.29
N PRO A 265 -8.53 -3.73 15.69
CA PRO A 265 -9.18 -4.95 16.14
C PRO A 265 -9.17 -6.07 15.08
N GLY A 266 -8.94 -7.30 15.52
CA GLY A 266 -9.00 -8.50 14.69
C GLY A 266 -7.71 -8.84 13.94
N LEU A 267 -6.61 -8.13 14.21
CA LEU A 267 -5.31 -8.41 13.56
C LEU A 267 -4.71 -9.73 14.05
N ASP A 268 -4.78 -10.02 15.35
CA ASP A 268 -4.34 -11.28 15.95
C ASP A 268 -5.24 -12.46 15.56
N GLU A 269 -6.45 -12.20 15.03
CA GLU A 269 -7.34 -13.24 14.49
C GLU A 269 -6.96 -13.65 13.05
N GLN A 270 -6.16 -12.83 12.36
CA GLN A 270 -5.64 -13.16 11.04
C GLN A 270 -4.49 -14.18 11.13
N PRO A 271 -4.27 -15.00 10.08
CA PRO A 271 -3.04 -15.77 9.96
C PRO A 271 -1.82 -14.85 10.13
N VAL A 272 -0.78 -15.30 10.85
CA VAL A 272 0.41 -14.50 11.13
C VAL A 272 1.05 -13.94 9.85
N SER A 273 1.05 -14.73 8.76
CA SER A 273 1.53 -14.29 7.45
C SER A 273 0.80 -13.04 6.91
N ASN A 274 -0.38 -12.71 7.42
CA ASN A 274 -1.21 -11.60 6.96
C ASN A 274 -1.08 -10.36 7.85
N TRP A 275 -0.34 -10.42 8.97
CA TRP A 275 -0.24 -9.30 9.91
C TRP A 275 0.37 -8.05 9.29
N ALA A 276 1.34 -8.22 8.38
CA ALA A 276 1.93 -7.10 7.66
C ALA A 276 0.95 -6.38 6.74
N ALA A 277 -0.24 -6.93 6.44
CA ALA A 277 -1.29 -6.20 5.72
C ALA A 277 -1.89 -5.05 6.57
N GLY A 278 -1.77 -5.14 7.90
CA GLY A 278 -2.37 -4.23 8.85
C GLY A 278 -3.90 -4.33 8.90
N ALA A 279 -4.51 -3.67 9.87
CA ALA A 279 -5.96 -3.58 10.00
C ALA A 279 -6.58 -2.67 8.91
N GLY A 280 -5.77 -1.83 8.26
CA GLY A 280 -6.18 -0.98 7.15
C GLY A 280 -6.70 0.40 7.56
N LEU A 281 -7.02 1.24 6.57
CA LEU A 281 -7.37 2.65 6.79
C LEU A 281 -8.66 2.86 7.57
N SER A 282 -9.57 1.89 7.61
CA SER A 282 -10.81 1.95 8.42
C SER A 282 -10.53 2.01 9.92
N TRP A 283 -9.33 1.66 10.36
CA TRP A 283 -8.88 1.69 11.75
C TRP A 283 -7.90 2.82 12.06
N VAL A 284 -7.72 3.76 11.13
CA VAL A 284 -7.10 5.05 11.44
C VAL A 284 -8.18 5.93 12.08
N LEU A 285 -7.99 6.25 13.35
CA LEU A 285 -8.97 7.03 14.11
C LEU A 285 -8.93 8.52 13.75
N ASP A 286 -10.05 9.21 13.91
CA ASP A 286 -10.09 10.67 13.75
C ASP A 286 -9.35 11.42 14.88
N ARG A 287 -9.20 10.77 16.05
CA ARG A 287 -8.56 11.35 17.25
C ARG A 287 -8.08 10.25 18.20
N ASP A 288 -7.01 10.52 18.94
CA ASP A 288 -6.40 9.56 19.87
C ASP A 288 -7.37 9.08 20.96
N MET A 289 -8.30 9.93 21.39
CA MET A 289 -9.35 9.55 22.35
C MET A 289 -10.22 8.38 21.85
N GLY A 290 -10.28 8.13 20.54
CA GLY A 290 -10.98 6.97 19.98
C GLY A 290 -10.33 5.64 20.33
N ALA A 291 -9.07 5.62 20.79
CA ALA A 291 -8.35 4.42 21.19
C ALA A 291 -8.76 3.92 22.58
N LEU A 292 -9.32 4.81 23.43
CA LEU A 292 -9.63 4.50 24.84
C LEU A 292 -10.54 3.26 25.02
N PRO A 293 -11.61 3.07 24.24
CA PRO A 293 -12.44 1.87 24.36
C PRO A 293 -11.66 0.58 24.09
N TYR A 294 -10.69 0.61 23.19
CA TYR A 294 -9.87 -0.54 22.82
C TYR A 294 -8.82 -0.83 23.89
N LEU A 295 -8.26 0.20 24.52
CA LEU A 295 -7.33 0.07 25.65
C LEU A 295 -8.00 -0.62 26.85
N VAL A 296 -9.24 -0.25 27.18
CA VAL A 296 -9.93 -0.78 28.36
C VAL A 296 -10.62 -2.14 28.14
N SER A 297 -10.84 -2.54 26.89
CA SER A 297 -11.57 -3.78 26.55
C SER A 297 -10.69 -4.98 26.20
N GLN A 298 -9.36 -4.84 26.24
CA GLN A 298 -8.43 -5.95 25.97
C GLN A 298 -8.59 -7.14 26.96
N HIS A 299 -9.17 -6.91 28.13
CA HIS A 299 -9.40 -7.93 29.16
C HIS A 299 -10.91 -8.17 29.39
N GLY A 300 -11.53 -8.99 28.53
CA GLY A 300 -12.93 -9.38 28.64
C GLY A 300 -13.44 -10.07 27.37
N ALA A 301 -14.49 -10.88 27.47
CA ALA A 301 -14.97 -11.82 26.45
C ALA A 301 -14.92 -11.28 25.00
N LYS A 302 -14.47 -12.16 24.09
CA LYS A 302 -14.52 -12.02 22.62
C LYS A 302 -15.69 -11.13 22.20
N VAL A 303 -15.38 -9.92 21.73
CA VAL A 303 -16.36 -9.11 21.00
C VAL A 303 -16.68 -9.90 19.74
N LYS A 304 -17.78 -10.67 19.78
CA LYS A 304 -18.34 -11.27 18.56
C LYS A 304 -18.61 -10.13 17.60
N GLY A 305 -17.96 -10.23 16.44
CA GLY A 305 -17.93 -9.18 15.44
C GLY A 305 -19.32 -8.73 15.02
N ASP A 306 -19.45 -7.41 14.92
CA ASP A 306 -20.22 -6.76 13.88
C ASP A 306 -19.32 -5.68 13.29
N ALA A 307 -18.75 -5.98 12.11
CA ALA A 307 -18.03 -5.02 11.25
C ALA A 307 -18.93 -3.86 10.74
N ALA A 308 -20.18 -3.79 11.22
CA ALA A 308 -21.19 -2.81 10.83
C ALA A 308 -21.57 -1.84 11.95
N SER A 309 -21.04 -1.99 13.17
CA SER A 309 -21.14 -0.95 14.19
C SER A 309 -19.91 -0.06 14.10
N SER A 310 -20.06 1.13 13.52
CA SER A 310 -19.07 2.18 13.74
C SER A 310 -18.77 2.24 15.24
N PRO A 311 -17.52 2.36 15.69
CA PRO A 311 -17.20 2.73 17.07
C PRO A 311 -17.60 4.20 17.37
N GLY A 312 -18.68 4.68 16.74
CA GLY A 312 -19.25 6.01 16.89
C GLY A 312 -20.14 6.16 18.12
N ASN A 313 -20.52 5.06 18.79
CA ASN A 313 -21.10 5.11 20.13
C ASN A 313 -20.03 4.74 21.16
N VAL A 314 -19.01 5.59 21.26
CA VAL A 314 -18.18 5.62 22.46
C VAL A 314 -19.08 6.15 23.58
N SER A 315 -19.59 5.20 24.36
CA SER A 315 -19.91 5.33 25.79
C SER A 315 -19.20 6.56 26.38
N SER A 316 -19.94 7.45 27.04
CA SER A 316 -19.40 8.73 27.54
C SER A 316 -18.05 8.52 28.25
N LEU A 317 -17.12 9.47 28.23
CA LEU A 317 -15.81 9.33 28.93
C LEU A 317 -15.97 8.82 30.38
N ARG A 318 -17.11 9.14 31.00
CA ARG A 318 -17.54 8.65 32.31
C ARG A 318 -17.74 7.13 32.37
N GLU A 319 -18.37 6.53 31.37
CA GLU A 319 -18.55 5.09 31.25
C GLU A 319 -17.23 4.36 30.99
N VAL A 320 -16.32 4.95 30.20
CA VAL A 320 -14.97 4.39 30.00
C VAL A 320 -14.18 4.45 31.31
N ALA A 321 -14.21 5.59 32.02
CA ALA A 321 -13.54 5.75 33.31
C ALA A 321 -14.05 4.76 34.36
N GLY A 322 -15.36 4.48 34.38
CA GLY A 322 -15.97 3.49 35.28
C GLY A 322 -15.56 2.04 35.00
N LYS A 323 -14.98 1.76 33.82
CA LYS A 323 -14.44 0.44 33.47
C LYS A 323 -12.97 0.27 33.84
N ILE A 324 -12.25 1.35 34.18
CA ILE A 324 -10.82 1.25 34.55
C ILE A 324 -10.69 0.57 35.91
N THR A 325 -10.12 -0.62 35.92
CA THR A 325 -9.80 -1.36 37.15
C THR A 325 -8.27 -1.56 37.25
N PRO A 326 -7.71 -1.78 38.46
CA PRO A 326 -6.31 -2.17 38.62
C PRO A 326 -5.92 -3.42 37.81
N ASP A 327 -6.89 -4.30 37.51
CA ASP A 327 -6.68 -5.51 36.71
C ASP A 327 -6.50 -5.22 35.20
N ILE A 328 -6.92 -4.05 34.70
CA ILE A 328 -6.73 -3.66 33.29
C ILE A 328 -5.30 -3.18 33.04
N PHE A 329 -4.74 -2.40 33.96
CA PHE A 329 -3.38 -1.86 33.86
C PHE A 329 -2.46 -2.49 34.90
N ARG A 330 -2.35 -3.81 34.85
CA ARG A 330 -1.42 -4.50 35.74
C ARG A 330 0.02 -4.26 35.28
N PRO A 331 0.97 -4.00 36.19
CA PRO A 331 2.40 -3.91 35.84
C PRO A 331 2.95 -5.20 35.20
N ASP A 332 2.28 -6.35 35.42
CA ASP A 332 2.60 -7.66 34.86
C ASP A 332 1.64 -8.09 33.71
N GLY A 333 0.73 -7.20 33.29
CA GLY A 333 -0.22 -7.45 32.21
C GLY A 333 0.34 -7.07 30.84
N ASN A 334 0.03 -7.87 29.81
CA ASN A 334 0.39 -7.55 28.43
C ASN A 334 -0.73 -6.78 27.75
N LEU A 335 -0.49 -5.49 27.51
CA LEU A 335 -1.27 -4.73 26.53
C LEU A 335 -0.92 -5.25 25.13
N ASN A 336 -1.92 -5.51 24.28
CA ASN A 336 -1.67 -5.86 22.88
C ASN A 336 -1.80 -4.61 21.99
N PRO A 337 -0.70 -3.91 21.66
CA PRO A 337 -0.76 -2.71 20.83
C PRO A 337 -1.23 -2.99 19.40
N ARG A 338 -1.17 -4.24 18.91
CA ARG A 338 -1.64 -4.61 17.57
C ARG A 338 -3.15 -4.47 17.41
N GLU A 339 -3.89 -4.62 18.50
CA GLU A 339 -5.36 -4.60 18.54
C GLU A 339 -5.92 -3.20 18.88
N ILE A 340 -5.05 -2.20 19.09
CA ILE A 340 -5.43 -0.87 19.54
C ILE A 340 -5.26 0.13 18.39
N PRO A 341 -6.36 0.56 17.74
CA PRO A 341 -6.27 1.52 16.65
C PRO A 341 -5.76 2.87 17.15
N ILE A 342 -5.04 3.58 16.28
CA ILE A 342 -4.42 4.89 16.57
C ILE A 342 -4.86 5.93 15.53
N ALA A 343 -4.81 7.22 15.89
CA ALA A 343 -5.16 8.29 14.94
C ALA A 343 -4.03 8.60 13.94
N LEU A 344 -2.83 8.08 14.18
CA LEU A 344 -1.72 8.20 13.27
C LEU A 344 -1.88 7.19 12.12
N GLN A 345 -2.00 7.70 10.89
CA GLN A 345 -1.84 6.89 9.70
C GLN A 345 -0.36 6.53 9.53
N LEU A 346 -0.02 5.25 9.66
CA LEU A 346 1.34 4.79 9.39
C LEU A 346 1.65 4.91 7.88
N PRO A 347 2.93 4.91 7.47
CA PRO A 347 3.28 4.93 6.05
C PRO A 347 2.76 3.69 5.32
N ASP A 348 2.17 3.89 4.13
CA ASP A 348 1.85 2.77 3.22
C ASP A 348 3.12 2.11 2.67
N TRP A 349 2.99 0.93 2.03
CA TRP A 349 4.15 0.18 1.52
C TRP A 349 5.05 1.02 0.62
N SER A 350 4.49 1.89 -0.23
CA SER A 350 5.28 2.76 -1.12
C SER A 350 6.08 3.80 -0.35
N GLY A 351 5.63 4.19 0.85
CA GLY A 351 6.36 5.06 1.76
C GLY A 351 7.55 4.37 2.45
N TRP A 352 7.57 3.03 2.49
CA TRP A 352 8.70 2.25 3.02
C TRP A 352 9.75 1.94 1.96
N LEU A 353 9.42 2.04 0.67
CA LEU A 353 10.38 1.77 -0.40
C LEU A 353 11.45 2.87 -0.47
N PRO A 354 12.73 2.51 -0.70
CA PRO A 354 13.78 3.50 -0.89
C PRO A 354 13.50 4.35 -2.14
N ARG A 355 13.61 5.68 -2.03
CA ARG A 355 13.53 6.57 -3.20
C ARG A 355 14.74 6.41 -4.12
N VAL A 356 15.91 6.18 -3.52
CA VAL A 356 17.16 5.87 -4.23
C VAL A 356 17.80 4.64 -3.61
N HIS A 357 18.05 3.61 -4.43
CA HIS A 357 18.72 2.41 -3.96
C HIS A 357 20.16 2.72 -3.49
N PRO A 358 20.71 2.03 -2.48
CA PRO A 358 22.09 2.25 -2.05
C PRO A 358 23.17 2.11 -3.14
N LYS A 359 22.97 1.24 -4.14
CA LYS A 359 23.84 1.15 -5.34
C LYS A 359 23.90 2.47 -6.10
N ASP A 360 22.76 3.15 -6.25
CA ASP A 360 22.66 4.45 -6.94
C ASP A 360 23.09 5.62 -6.05
N ALA A 361 22.85 5.53 -4.74
CA ALA A 361 23.20 6.57 -3.80
C ALA A 361 24.72 6.66 -3.56
N TRP A 362 25.39 5.52 -3.46
CA TRP A 362 26.77 5.41 -2.97
C TRP A 362 27.71 4.62 -3.90
N GLY A 363 27.20 4.02 -4.97
CA GLY A 363 28.04 3.33 -5.96
C GLY A 363 28.89 2.20 -5.36
N PRO A 364 30.17 2.08 -5.79
CA PRO A 364 31.07 1.03 -5.33
C PRO A 364 31.24 0.97 -3.81
N GLU A 365 31.16 2.10 -3.10
CA GLU A 365 31.31 2.14 -1.65
C GLU A 365 30.25 1.29 -0.94
N PHE A 366 29.02 1.25 -1.46
CA PHE A 366 27.98 0.36 -0.95
C PHE A 366 28.22 -1.08 -1.41
N ALA A 367 28.45 -1.31 -2.71
CA ALA A 367 28.65 -2.66 -3.25
C ALA A 367 29.82 -3.43 -2.61
N GLN A 368 30.84 -2.69 -2.13
CA GLN A 368 32.02 -3.22 -1.45
C GLN A 368 31.90 -3.22 0.09
N SER A 369 30.75 -2.79 0.62
CA SER A 369 30.56 -2.69 2.07
C SER A 369 30.19 -4.03 2.70
N GLU A 370 30.57 -4.20 3.96
CA GLU A 370 30.06 -5.28 4.82
C GLU A 370 28.53 -5.26 4.91
N PHE A 371 27.92 -4.07 4.85
CA PHE A 371 26.47 -3.91 4.90
C PHE A 371 25.76 -4.57 3.70
N ALA A 372 26.30 -4.42 2.49
CA ALA A 372 25.79 -5.11 1.31
C ALA A 372 26.08 -6.62 1.36
N ALA A 373 27.31 -7.00 1.75
CA ALA A 373 27.75 -8.38 1.81
C ALA A 373 26.92 -9.24 2.79
N LEU A 374 26.49 -8.67 3.93
CA LEU A 374 25.68 -9.37 4.92
C LEU A 374 24.24 -9.66 4.46
N TYR A 375 23.71 -8.95 3.45
CA TYR A 375 22.37 -9.23 2.91
C TYR A 375 22.39 -10.36 1.87
N ASP A 376 23.07 -10.17 0.74
CA ASP A 376 23.00 -11.07 -0.42
C ASP A 376 24.23 -11.98 -0.58
N GLY A 377 25.32 -11.74 0.16
CA GLY A 377 26.54 -12.53 0.04
C GLY A 377 27.28 -12.40 -1.29
N GLU A 378 26.93 -11.42 -2.15
CA GLU A 378 27.61 -11.21 -3.42
C GLU A 378 29.11 -11.01 -3.20
N THR A 379 29.87 -11.91 -3.79
CA THR A 379 31.33 -11.89 -3.80
C THR A 379 31.78 -10.78 -4.72
N GLN A 380 32.63 -9.91 -4.18
CA GLN A 380 33.48 -9.03 -4.96
C GLN A 380 34.13 -9.79 -6.13
N PRO A 381 34.29 -9.17 -7.31
CA PRO A 381 35.20 -9.70 -8.31
C PRO A 381 36.58 -9.91 -7.68
N GLU A 382 37.18 -11.07 -7.99
CA GLU A 382 38.40 -11.58 -7.38
C GLU A 382 39.48 -10.48 -7.24
N GLY A 383 39.99 -10.27 -6.03
CA GLY A 383 41.26 -9.52 -5.89
C GLY A 383 41.51 -8.73 -4.61
N LYS A 384 40.54 -8.49 -3.70
CA LYS A 384 40.83 -7.79 -2.43
C LYS A 384 40.12 -8.43 -1.23
N SER A 385 40.88 -9.29 -0.56
CA SER A 385 40.54 -9.96 0.70
C SER A 385 40.22 -8.96 1.82
N LYS A 386 38.93 -8.85 2.16
CA LYS A 386 38.43 -9.19 3.50
C LYS A 386 37.05 -9.82 3.33
N ARG A 387 36.98 -11.16 3.25
CA ARG A 387 35.70 -11.84 3.48
C ARG A 387 35.18 -11.37 4.84
N SER A 388 33.93 -10.91 4.90
CA SER A 388 33.22 -10.89 6.17
C SER A 388 33.37 -12.29 6.78
N ALA A 389 33.89 -12.39 8.01
CA ALA A 389 33.92 -13.66 8.73
C ALA A 389 32.50 -14.18 9.05
N LYS A 390 31.49 -13.32 8.89
CA LYS A 390 30.08 -13.59 9.19
C LYS A 390 29.34 -14.01 7.93
N GLN A 391 28.53 -15.07 8.08
CA GLN A 391 27.67 -15.62 7.04
C GLN A 391 26.58 -14.62 6.62
N PRO A 392 26.22 -14.52 5.33
CA PRO A 392 25.10 -13.69 4.89
C PRO A 392 23.78 -14.12 5.53
N LEU A 393 22.92 -13.14 5.86
CA LEU A 393 21.64 -13.33 6.52
C LEU A 393 20.76 -14.33 5.78
N ARG A 394 20.60 -14.17 4.46
CA ARG A 394 19.75 -15.05 3.67
C ARG A 394 20.24 -16.50 3.69
N THR A 395 21.56 -16.74 3.67
CA THR A 395 22.12 -18.09 3.79
C THR A 395 21.85 -18.68 5.18
N LEU A 396 21.99 -17.89 6.24
CA LEU A 396 21.70 -18.30 7.60
C LEU A 396 20.21 -18.64 7.78
N LEU A 397 19.33 -17.83 7.23
CA LEU A 397 17.88 -18.02 7.32
C LEU A 397 17.39 -19.22 6.50
N ALA A 398 17.94 -19.45 5.32
CA ALA A 398 17.64 -20.65 4.52
C ALA A 398 18.02 -21.93 5.27
N ALA A 399 19.18 -21.95 5.94
CA ALA A 399 19.59 -23.08 6.78
C ALA A 399 18.67 -23.27 8.00
N ALA A 400 18.17 -22.18 8.59
CA ALA A 400 17.24 -22.21 9.72
C ALA A 400 15.83 -22.71 9.36
N GLN A 401 15.47 -22.77 8.07
CA GLN A 401 14.20 -23.33 7.60
C GLN A 401 14.26 -24.85 7.37
N SER A 402 15.41 -25.42 7.02
CA SER A 402 15.46 -26.77 6.43
C SER A 402 15.46 -27.94 7.43
N SER A 403 15.74 -27.72 8.72
CA SER A 403 15.76 -28.82 9.72
C SER A 403 16.13 -28.30 11.12
N ASP A 404 15.20 -28.13 12.07
CA ASP A 404 15.42 -27.91 13.53
C ASP A 404 16.70 -27.14 13.95
N HIS A 405 17.15 -26.21 13.12
CA HIS A 405 18.44 -25.55 13.30
C HIS A 405 18.27 -24.47 14.34
N ASN A 406 19.29 -24.33 15.17
CA ASN A 406 19.32 -23.35 16.24
C ASN A 406 19.06 -21.93 15.68
N VAL A 407 17.88 -21.37 15.95
CA VAL A 407 17.49 -20.00 15.55
C VAL A 407 18.11 -18.91 16.41
N ARG A 408 18.79 -19.27 17.51
CA ARG A 408 19.46 -18.33 18.41
C ARG A 408 20.45 -17.36 17.73
N PRO A 409 21.14 -17.70 16.62
CA PRO A 409 22.00 -16.75 15.92
C PRO A 409 21.26 -15.67 15.13
N ILE A 410 19.95 -15.84 14.85
CA ILE A 410 19.18 -14.92 14.01
C ILE A 410 19.19 -13.48 14.56
N PRO A 411 18.86 -13.21 15.84
CA PRO A 411 18.88 -11.85 16.37
C PRO A 411 20.25 -11.18 16.25
N ALA A 412 21.31 -11.90 16.62
CA ALA A 412 22.67 -11.40 16.54
C ALA A 412 23.08 -11.07 15.09
N ALA A 413 22.64 -11.86 14.11
CA ALA A 413 22.92 -11.59 12.70
C ALA A 413 22.21 -10.32 12.19
N PHE A 414 20.96 -10.07 12.60
CA PHE A 414 20.25 -8.82 12.27
C PHE A 414 20.86 -7.60 12.98
N ASP A 415 21.31 -7.77 14.22
CA ASP A 415 22.03 -6.73 14.96
C ASP A 415 23.37 -6.39 14.30
N ASP A 416 24.11 -7.41 13.86
CA ASP A 416 25.35 -7.26 13.11
C ASP A 416 25.14 -6.49 11.80
N TRP A 417 24.07 -6.81 11.07
CA TRP A 417 23.73 -6.10 9.84
C TRP A 417 23.35 -4.65 10.10
N THR A 418 22.63 -4.37 11.18
CA THR A 418 22.31 -3.01 11.63
C THR A 418 23.57 -2.23 12.04
N GLN A 419 24.52 -2.88 12.71
CA GLN A 419 25.82 -2.30 13.04
C GLN A 419 26.64 -2.01 11.78
N ALA A 420 26.64 -2.91 10.80
CA ALA A 420 27.30 -2.70 9.51
C ALA A 420 26.72 -1.50 8.76
N ARG A 421 25.39 -1.32 8.77
CA ARG A 421 24.74 -0.11 8.23
C ARG A 421 25.22 1.15 8.95
N ARG A 422 25.23 1.15 10.30
CA ARG A 422 25.69 2.30 11.09
C ARG A 422 27.15 2.64 10.79
N ALA A 423 28.03 1.63 10.73
CA ALA A 423 29.44 1.80 10.39
C ALA A 423 29.62 2.33 8.96
N PHE A 424 28.82 1.84 8.01
CA PHE A 424 28.78 2.33 6.63
C PHE A 424 28.39 3.80 6.58
N LEU A 425 27.24 4.19 7.15
CA LEU A 425 26.74 5.56 7.09
C LEU A 425 27.59 6.56 7.89
N LYS A 426 28.25 6.13 8.97
CA LYS A 426 29.13 6.98 9.80
C LYS A 426 30.24 7.66 9.00
N ARG A 427 30.69 7.06 7.88
CA ARG A 427 31.72 7.69 7.02
C ARG A 427 31.20 8.95 6.31
N PHE A 428 29.89 9.01 6.06
CA PHE A 428 29.20 10.07 5.32
C PHE A 428 28.43 11.06 6.22
N VAL A 429 28.14 10.69 7.47
CA VAL A 429 27.34 11.51 8.40
C VAL A 429 28.16 11.80 9.66
N ARG A 430 29.02 12.82 9.58
CA ARG A 430 29.92 13.23 10.69
C ARG A 430 29.27 14.36 11.53
N PRO A 431 29.68 14.59 12.80
CA PRO A 431 29.02 15.54 13.70
C PRO A 431 28.93 17.01 13.23
N LYS A 432 29.73 17.42 12.24
CA LYS A 432 29.71 18.78 11.66
C LYS A 432 29.28 18.78 10.19
N ILE A 433 28.55 17.76 9.75
CA ILE A 433 28.07 17.68 8.37
C ILE A 433 26.92 18.67 8.15
N GLU A 434 26.97 19.35 7.03
CA GLU A 434 25.82 20.12 6.54
C GLU A 434 24.87 19.17 5.81
N TRP A 435 23.63 19.10 6.28
CA TRP A 435 22.60 18.25 5.68
C TRP A 435 21.99 18.92 4.46
N SER A 436 22.26 18.38 3.28
CA SER A 436 21.55 18.75 2.05
C SER A 436 20.36 17.80 1.81
N PRO A 437 19.30 18.24 1.09
CA PRO A 437 18.19 17.36 0.72
C PRO A 437 18.65 16.07 0.02
N ALA A 438 19.66 16.16 -0.86
CA ALA A 438 20.23 15.00 -1.54
C ALA A 438 20.93 14.03 -0.58
N LEU A 439 21.70 14.53 0.39
CA LEU A 439 22.34 13.67 1.40
C LEU A 439 21.30 13.01 2.30
N THR A 440 20.31 13.78 2.75
CA THR A 440 19.18 13.28 3.55
C THR A 440 18.47 12.15 2.82
N ASP A 441 18.18 12.30 1.53
CA ASP A 441 17.49 11.29 0.75
C ASP A 441 18.29 10.00 0.60
N LYS A 442 19.60 10.10 0.35
CA LYS A 442 20.50 8.94 0.29
C LYS A 442 20.55 8.19 1.62
N VAL A 443 20.72 8.91 2.73
CA VAL A 443 20.81 8.30 4.07
C VAL A 443 19.48 7.68 4.48
N TYR A 444 18.36 8.37 4.26
CA TYR A 444 17.03 7.87 4.58
C TYR A 444 16.66 6.66 3.73
N SER A 445 16.87 6.72 2.40
CA SER A 445 16.63 5.59 1.50
C SER A 445 17.49 4.37 1.84
N THR A 446 18.71 4.55 2.35
CA THR A 446 19.54 3.43 2.81
C THR A 446 18.96 2.72 4.03
N GLN A 447 18.30 3.46 4.93
CA GLN A 447 17.60 2.87 6.08
C GLN A 447 16.31 2.16 5.64
N LEU A 448 15.53 2.79 4.76
CA LEU A 448 14.34 2.20 4.16
C LEU A 448 14.66 0.89 3.43
N TRP A 449 15.76 0.84 2.67
CA TRP A 449 16.22 -0.38 2.02
C TRP A 449 16.42 -1.53 3.02
N GLN A 450 17.09 -1.29 4.15
CA GLN A 450 17.25 -2.32 5.18
C GLN A 450 15.91 -2.78 5.76
N LEU A 451 14.94 -1.88 5.95
CA LEU A 451 13.62 -2.21 6.47
C LEU A 451 12.82 -3.07 5.48
N VAL A 452 12.81 -2.70 4.20
CA VAL A 452 12.16 -3.49 3.15
C VAL A 452 12.78 -4.87 3.04
N LYS A 453 14.11 -4.96 3.09
CA LYS A 453 14.83 -6.25 3.05
C LYS A 453 14.64 -7.07 4.33
N THR A 454 14.46 -6.43 5.49
CA THR A 454 14.02 -7.11 6.72
C THR A 454 12.63 -7.70 6.55
N TRP A 455 11.66 -6.92 6.06
CA TRP A 455 10.30 -7.40 5.79
C TRP A 455 10.31 -8.58 4.80
N GLU A 456 11.07 -8.45 3.71
CA GLU A 456 11.26 -9.53 2.72
C GLU A 456 11.72 -10.83 3.39
N MET A 457 12.79 -10.76 4.19
CA MET A 457 13.34 -11.94 4.87
C MET A 457 12.39 -12.50 5.94
N VAL A 458 11.68 -11.65 6.68
CA VAL A 458 10.68 -12.09 7.67
C VAL A 458 9.56 -12.87 6.99
N GLN A 459 9.05 -12.37 5.86
CA GLN A 459 7.99 -13.03 5.09
C GLN A 459 8.50 -14.29 4.36
N GLU A 460 9.71 -14.26 3.81
CA GLU A 460 10.30 -15.39 3.08
C GLU A 460 10.66 -16.55 3.98
N PHE A 461 11.23 -16.23 5.15
CA PHE A 461 11.73 -17.23 6.06
C PHE A 461 10.71 -17.61 7.16
N GLY A 462 9.51 -17.02 7.14
CA GLY A 462 8.43 -17.31 8.08
C GLY A 462 8.77 -16.96 9.52
N LEU A 463 9.47 -15.84 9.74
CA LEU A 463 10.02 -15.49 11.05
C LEU A 463 8.99 -14.85 12.00
N GLU A 464 7.91 -14.28 11.46
CA GLU A 464 6.94 -13.48 12.19
C GLU A 464 6.25 -14.28 13.32
N GLY A 465 5.93 -15.55 13.10
CA GLY A 465 5.32 -16.44 14.10
C GLY A 465 6.32 -17.21 14.97
N ARG A 466 7.62 -16.89 14.88
CA ARG A 466 8.70 -17.64 15.56
C ARG A 466 9.30 -16.87 16.74
N GLY A 467 8.59 -15.86 17.26
CA GLY A 467 9.07 -14.97 18.32
C GLY A 467 9.63 -15.72 19.54
N ARG A 468 8.91 -16.72 20.05
CA ARG A 468 9.38 -17.55 21.19
C ARG A 468 10.60 -18.41 20.89
N GLU A 469 10.71 -18.93 19.67
CA GLU A 469 11.87 -19.71 19.27
C GLU A 469 13.12 -18.82 19.21
N ILE A 470 12.95 -17.60 18.71
CA ILE A 470 14.02 -16.64 18.45
C ILE A 470 14.45 -15.90 19.74
N PHE A 471 13.49 -15.48 20.56
CA PHE A 471 13.71 -14.58 21.71
C PHE A 471 13.41 -15.21 23.08
N GLY A 472 12.99 -16.47 23.12
CA GLY A 472 12.73 -17.22 24.35
C GLY A 472 11.29 -17.12 24.88
N SER A 473 11.02 -17.76 26.02
CA SER A 473 9.65 -17.97 26.55
C SER A 473 8.92 -16.70 27.00
N LEU A 474 9.66 -15.61 27.23
CA LEU A 474 9.11 -14.29 27.59
C LEU A 474 8.67 -13.48 26.37
N ALA A 475 9.04 -13.91 25.16
CA ALA A 475 8.58 -13.28 23.93
C ALA A 475 7.10 -13.54 23.70
N ASP A 476 6.48 -12.67 22.88
CA ASP A 476 5.11 -12.88 22.45
C ASP A 476 4.96 -14.26 21.83
N SER A 477 3.88 -14.92 22.24
CA SER A 477 3.54 -16.29 21.93
C SER A 477 2.93 -16.49 20.56
N ARG A 478 2.51 -15.40 19.94
CA ARG A 478 1.73 -15.34 18.72
C ARG A 478 2.62 -14.89 17.57
#